data_AF-A0A377ALJ9-F1
#
_entry.id   AF-A0A377ALJ9-F1
#
_cell.length_a   1.000
_cell.length_b   1.000
_cell.length_c   1.000
_cell.angle_alpha   90.00
_cell.angle_beta   90.00
_cell.angle_gamma   90.00
#
_symmetry.space_group_name_H-M   'P 1'
#
loop_
_entity.id
_entity.type
_entity.pdbx_description
1 polymer ?
#
loop_
_entity_poly.entity_id
_entity_poly.type
_entity_poly.pdbx_seq_one_letter_code
_entity_poly.pdbx_strand_id
1 'polypeptide(L)'
;MIGEATEELHLSLHDRHFDNQPIDLPLDVLLGKTPKMTRDVQTLKAKGDALAREGITIADAVKRVLHLPTVAEKTFLVTIGDRSVTGMVARDQMVGPWQVPVANCAVTTASLDSYYGEAMAIGERAPVALLDFAASARLAVGEALNQHRRNTNWRYQTH
;
A
#
# COMPACT_ATOMS: atom_id res chain seq x y z
N MET A 1 20.55 -12.61 -27.30
CA MET A 1 21.43 -12.29 -26.17
C MET A 1 22.03 -10.92 -26.44
N ILE A 2 21.97 -9.97 -25.48
CA ILE A 2 22.36 -8.55 -25.69
C ILE A 2 23.65 -8.15 -24.93
N GLY A 3 24.31 -9.11 -24.30
CA GLY A 3 25.53 -8.92 -23.53
C GLY A 3 25.86 -10.18 -22.71
N GLU A 4 27.05 -10.18 -22.12
CA GLU A 4 27.56 -11.25 -21.26
C GLU A 4 28.09 -10.67 -19.94
N ALA A 5 28.15 -11.50 -18.89
CA ALA A 5 28.74 -11.11 -17.62
C ALA A 5 30.25 -11.35 -17.68
N THR A 6 31.04 -10.32 -17.36
CA THR A 6 32.50 -10.38 -17.27
C THR A 6 32.95 -10.40 -15.81
N GLU A 7 34.12 -10.99 -15.55
CA GLU A 7 34.77 -10.92 -14.23
C GLU A 7 35.23 -9.49 -13.90
N GLU A 8 35.59 -8.72 -14.92
CA GLU A 8 35.96 -7.31 -14.81
C GLU A 8 34.73 -6.46 -14.42
N LEU A 9 34.90 -5.60 -13.41
CA LEU A 9 33.87 -4.69 -12.90
C LEU A 9 33.71 -3.46 -13.81
N HIS A 10 33.31 -3.70 -15.05
CA HIS A 10 33.25 -2.71 -16.11
C HIS A 10 31.94 -2.81 -16.90
N LEU A 11 31.37 -1.67 -17.30
CA LEU A 11 30.22 -1.62 -18.19
C LEU A 11 30.64 -1.05 -19.55
N SER A 12 30.60 -1.92 -20.56
CA SER A 12 30.81 -1.54 -21.96
C SER A 12 29.51 -1.70 -22.78
N LEU A 13 29.16 -0.69 -23.57
CA LEU A 13 28.11 -0.76 -24.59
C LEU A 13 28.75 -0.51 -25.95
N HIS A 14 28.58 -1.43 -26.89
CA HIS A 14 29.08 -1.31 -28.26
C HIS A 14 27.92 -1.12 -29.25
N ASP A 15 28.02 -0.12 -30.13
CA ASP A 15 27.06 0.14 -31.20
C ASP A 15 27.66 -0.28 -32.55
N ARG A 16 27.04 -1.29 -33.18
CA ARG A 16 27.48 -1.81 -34.49
C ARG A 16 27.11 -0.91 -35.66
N HIS A 17 26.10 -0.05 -35.51
CA HIS A 17 25.66 0.83 -36.60
C HIS A 17 26.64 1.99 -36.81
N PHE A 18 27.17 2.54 -35.72
CA PHE A 18 28.13 3.64 -35.73
C PHE A 18 29.58 3.20 -35.52
N ASP A 19 29.81 1.89 -35.37
CA ASP A 19 31.13 1.28 -35.11
C ASP A 19 31.88 1.98 -33.96
N ASN A 20 31.19 2.14 -32.82
CA ASN A 20 31.73 2.84 -31.66
C ASN A 20 31.32 2.17 -30.34
N GLN A 21 31.85 2.71 -29.23
CA GLN A 21 31.60 2.23 -27.86
C GLN A 21 30.99 3.35 -27.00
N PRO A 22 29.65 3.56 -27.05
CA PRO A 22 29.01 4.71 -26.40
C PRO A 22 29.11 4.74 -24.87
N ILE A 23 29.29 3.59 -24.22
CA ILE A 23 29.50 3.49 -22.77
C ILE A 23 30.75 2.67 -22.55
N ASP A 24 31.69 3.24 -21.81
CA ASP A 24 32.96 2.60 -21.44
C ASP A 24 33.37 3.12 -20.06
N LEU A 25 32.79 2.53 -19.00
CA LEU A 25 32.97 3.03 -17.64
C LEU A 25 33.15 1.88 -16.62
N PRO A 26 34.11 2.01 -15.69
CA PRO A 26 34.15 1.18 -14.49
C PRO A 26 32.85 1.26 -13.68
N LEU A 27 32.43 0.14 -13.08
CA LEU A 27 31.19 0.08 -12.32
C LEU A 27 31.20 0.96 -11.06
N ASP A 28 32.36 1.20 -10.45
CA ASP A 28 32.52 2.07 -9.29
C ASP A 28 32.32 3.55 -9.62
N VAL A 29 32.66 3.98 -10.84
CA VAL A 29 32.35 5.32 -11.36
C VAL A 29 30.86 5.44 -11.62
N LEU A 30 30.27 4.45 -12.29
CA LEU A 30 28.85 4.46 -12.65
C LEU A 30 27.93 4.39 -11.40
N LEU A 31 28.31 3.58 -10.42
CA LEU A 31 27.54 3.33 -9.19
C LEU A 31 28.08 4.11 -7.99
N GLY A 32 29.06 4.98 -8.23
CA GLY A 32 29.66 5.86 -7.23
C GLY A 32 28.59 6.71 -6.57
N LYS A 33 28.59 6.73 -5.24
CA LYS A 33 27.59 7.49 -4.46
C LYS A 33 28.20 8.80 -4.00
N THR A 34 27.45 9.88 -4.19
CA THR A 34 27.74 11.16 -3.53
C THR A 34 27.64 11.01 -2.00
N PRO A 35 28.31 11.87 -1.22
CA PRO A 35 28.20 11.86 0.24
C PRO A 35 26.73 11.85 0.69
N LYS A 36 26.44 11.11 1.78
CA LYS A 36 25.09 11.03 2.33
C LYS A 36 24.61 12.41 2.78
N MET A 37 23.34 12.71 2.52
CA MET A 37 22.70 13.95 2.96
C MET A 37 22.57 13.96 4.49
N THR A 38 23.15 14.98 5.13
CA THR A 38 22.87 15.31 6.53
C THR A 38 21.76 16.37 6.55
N ARG A 39 20.70 16.12 7.33
CA ARG A 39 19.58 17.05 7.51
C ARG A 39 19.63 17.62 8.91
N ASP A 40 19.89 18.93 9.01
CA ASP A 40 19.73 19.68 10.26
C ASP A 40 18.32 20.29 10.27
N VAL A 41 17.49 19.85 11.22
CA VAL A 41 16.05 20.16 11.27
C VAL A 41 15.57 20.33 12.70
N GLN A 42 14.44 21.04 12.87
CA GLN A 42 13.85 21.33 14.17
C GLN A 42 12.44 20.71 14.30
N THR A 43 12.05 20.38 15.53
CA THR A 43 10.72 19.85 15.83
C THR A 43 9.70 20.97 15.98
N LEU A 44 8.56 20.84 15.29
CA LEU A 44 7.38 21.70 15.47
C LEU A 44 6.21 20.85 15.93
N LYS A 45 5.37 21.40 16.81
CA LYS A 45 4.17 20.73 17.32
C LYS A 45 2.96 21.65 17.19
N ALA A 46 1.91 21.16 16.54
CA ALA A 46 0.65 21.87 16.42
C ALA A 46 -0.06 21.92 17.78
N LYS A 47 -0.69 23.06 18.07
CA LYS A 47 -1.66 23.17 19.17
C LYS A 47 -3.03 22.81 18.60
N GLY A 48 -3.63 21.72 19.09
CA GLY A 48 -4.98 21.35 18.69
C GLY A 48 -6.02 22.27 19.34
N ASP A 49 -7.03 22.64 18.56
CA ASP A 49 -8.21 23.34 19.07
C ASP A 49 -9.33 22.33 19.36
N ALA A 50 -10.17 22.66 20.35
CA ALA A 50 -11.35 21.87 20.63
C ALA A 50 -12.33 21.95 19.45
N LEU A 51 -12.99 20.82 19.15
CA LEU A 51 -14.00 20.79 18.10
C LEU A 51 -15.22 21.63 18.53
N ALA A 52 -15.49 22.71 17.78
CA ALA A 52 -16.74 23.46 17.86
C ALA A 52 -17.90 22.56 17.41
N ARG A 53 -18.92 22.42 18.25
CA ARG A 53 -20.06 21.50 18.02
C ARG A 53 -21.34 22.23 17.67
N GLU A 54 -21.32 23.55 17.71
CA GLU A 54 -22.43 24.41 17.35
C GLU A 54 -22.87 24.10 15.90
N GLY A 55 -24.13 23.74 15.72
CA GLY A 55 -24.68 23.36 14.42
C GLY A 55 -24.40 21.91 13.97
N ILE A 56 -23.64 21.13 14.74
CA ILE A 56 -23.43 19.70 14.45
C ILE A 56 -24.56 18.88 15.10
N THR A 57 -25.47 18.35 14.29
CA THR A 57 -26.45 17.33 14.73
C THR A 57 -25.97 15.94 14.33
N ILE A 58 -26.40 14.90 15.06
CA ILE A 58 -26.03 13.51 14.72
C ILE A 58 -26.51 13.14 13.31
N ALA A 59 -27.74 13.53 12.95
CA ALA A 59 -28.30 13.22 11.64
C ALA A 59 -27.48 13.87 10.50
N ASP A 60 -27.10 15.14 10.65
CA ASP A 60 -26.24 15.82 9.67
C ASP A 60 -24.83 15.23 9.64
N ALA A 61 -24.26 14.91 10.81
CA ALA A 61 -22.94 14.29 10.90
C ALA A 61 -22.89 12.92 10.19
N VAL A 62 -23.88 12.05 10.42
CA VAL A 62 -23.98 10.74 9.73
C VAL A 62 -24.05 10.96 8.22
N LYS A 63 -24.90 11.88 7.76
CA LYS A 63 -25.02 12.20 6.34
C LYS A 63 -23.65 12.65 5.78
N ARG A 64 -22.99 13.62 6.40
CA ARG A 64 -21.70 14.13 5.92
C ARG A 64 -20.60 13.07 5.93
N VAL A 65 -20.48 12.29 7.00
CA VAL A 65 -19.47 11.25 7.14
C VAL A 65 -19.65 10.17 6.07
N LEU A 66 -20.87 9.75 5.76
CA LEU A 66 -21.13 8.77 4.69
C LEU A 66 -20.88 9.33 3.28
N HIS A 67 -20.91 10.65 3.09
CA HIS A 67 -20.57 11.31 1.82
C HIS A 67 -19.08 11.66 1.69
N LEU A 68 -18.29 11.49 2.75
CA LEU A 68 -16.85 11.72 2.69
C LEU A 68 -16.19 10.61 1.84
N PRO A 69 -15.45 10.92 0.77
CA PRO A 69 -14.90 9.89 -0.12
C PRO A 69 -14.01 8.86 0.57
N THR A 70 -13.33 9.20 1.66
CA THR A 70 -12.55 8.24 2.45
C THR A 70 -13.41 7.17 3.12
N VAL A 71 -14.67 7.48 3.44
CA VAL A 71 -15.64 6.58 4.11
C VAL A 71 -16.63 5.94 3.12
N ALA A 72 -17.03 6.67 2.08
CA ALA A 72 -18.05 6.25 1.12
C ALA A 72 -17.72 4.91 0.43
N GLU A 73 -18.71 4.29 -0.21
CA GLU A 73 -18.54 3.04 -0.95
C GLU A 73 -17.47 3.15 -2.05
N LYS A 74 -16.65 2.10 -2.23
CA LYS A 74 -15.49 2.09 -3.14
C LYS A 74 -15.67 1.26 -4.41
N THR A 75 -16.90 0.93 -4.78
CA THR A 75 -17.20 0.05 -5.94
C THR A 75 -16.51 0.51 -7.22
N PHE A 76 -16.43 1.82 -7.47
CA PHE A 76 -15.75 2.38 -8.67
C PHE A 76 -14.24 2.08 -8.75
N LEU A 77 -13.58 1.83 -7.62
CA LEU A 77 -12.17 1.44 -7.56
C LEU A 77 -11.99 -0.09 -7.61
N VAL A 78 -13.00 -0.83 -7.17
CA VAL A 78 -12.91 -2.29 -6.99
C VAL A 78 -13.26 -3.03 -8.28
N THR A 79 -14.34 -2.64 -8.96
CA THR A 79 -14.89 -3.41 -10.09
C THR A 79 -14.13 -3.25 -11.40
N ILE A 80 -13.30 -2.21 -11.51
CA ILE A 80 -12.46 -1.95 -12.69
C ILE A 80 -11.25 -2.89 -12.79
N GLY A 81 -10.87 -3.53 -11.69
CA GLY A 81 -9.78 -4.50 -11.62
C GLY A 81 -10.28 -5.93 -11.57
N ASP A 82 -9.54 -6.85 -12.20
CA ASP A 82 -9.75 -8.29 -12.05
C ASP A 82 -9.46 -8.71 -10.59
N ARG A 83 -10.27 -9.64 -10.07
CA ARG A 83 -10.18 -10.15 -8.68
C ARG A 83 -10.34 -11.66 -8.59
N SER A 84 -10.15 -12.38 -9.69
CA SER A 84 -10.36 -13.84 -9.75
C SER A 84 -9.31 -14.58 -10.57
N VAL A 85 -8.53 -13.87 -11.40
CA VAL A 85 -7.40 -14.42 -12.13
C VAL A 85 -6.48 -15.16 -11.15
N THR A 86 -5.98 -16.33 -11.58
CA THR A 86 -5.31 -17.41 -10.80
C THR A 86 -6.21 -18.46 -10.15
N GLY A 87 -7.47 -18.15 -9.83
CA GLY A 87 -8.35 -19.08 -9.10
C GLY A 87 -7.98 -19.29 -7.63
N MET A 88 -7.01 -18.53 -7.10
CA MET A 88 -6.50 -18.63 -5.72
C MET A 88 -7.03 -17.51 -4.81
N VAL A 89 -7.95 -16.67 -5.27
CA VAL A 89 -8.53 -15.59 -4.46
C VAL A 89 -9.60 -16.16 -3.54
N ALA A 90 -9.29 -16.31 -2.26
CA ALA A 90 -10.23 -16.76 -1.23
C ALA A 90 -11.07 -15.61 -0.65
N ARG A 91 -10.50 -14.39 -0.62
CA ARG A 91 -11.19 -13.19 -0.14
C ARG A 91 -10.82 -11.94 -0.93
N ASP A 92 -11.79 -11.43 -1.68
CA ASP A 92 -11.75 -10.11 -2.30
C ASP A 92 -12.48 -9.06 -1.44
N GLN A 93 -12.55 -7.85 -1.97
CA GLN A 93 -13.14 -6.69 -1.30
C GLN A 93 -14.67 -6.83 -1.11
N MET A 94 -15.35 -7.56 -2.00
CA MET A 94 -16.81 -7.68 -2.03
C MET A 94 -17.29 -8.74 -1.03
N VAL A 95 -18.28 -8.42 -0.20
CA VAL A 95 -18.72 -9.28 0.90
C VAL A 95 -20.19 -9.63 0.81
N GLY A 96 -20.48 -10.92 0.99
CA GLY A 96 -21.83 -11.47 1.14
C GLY A 96 -22.67 -11.44 -0.14
N PRO A 97 -23.94 -11.88 -0.07
CA PRO A 97 -24.81 -12.00 -1.24
C PRO A 97 -25.05 -10.69 -2.00
N TRP A 98 -24.92 -9.55 -1.31
CA TRP A 98 -25.08 -8.22 -1.90
C TRP A 98 -23.78 -7.62 -2.45
N GLN A 99 -22.66 -8.34 -2.34
CA GLN A 99 -21.37 -7.94 -2.88
C GLN A 99 -20.95 -6.52 -2.48
N VAL A 100 -21.04 -6.18 -1.19
CA VAL A 100 -20.70 -4.84 -0.70
C VAL A 100 -19.18 -4.74 -0.46
N PRO A 101 -18.46 -3.70 -0.94
CA PRO A 101 -17.00 -3.61 -0.85
C PRO A 101 -16.50 -3.20 0.56
N VAL A 102 -16.61 -4.11 1.53
CA VAL A 102 -16.31 -3.84 2.96
C VAL A 102 -15.39 -4.87 3.62
N ALA A 103 -14.73 -5.76 2.84
CA ALA A 103 -13.74 -6.66 3.42
C ALA A 103 -12.55 -5.88 4.00
N ASN A 104 -12.10 -6.28 5.19
CA ASN A 104 -11.00 -5.58 5.88
C ASN A 104 -9.61 -6.00 5.37
N CYS A 105 -9.48 -7.18 4.77
CA CYS A 105 -8.21 -7.67 4.24
C CYS A 105 -8.47 -8.61 3.06
N ALA A 106 -7.47 -8.77 2.19
CA ALA A 106 -7.48 -9.76 1.12
C ALA A 106 -6.82 -11.07 1.59
N VAL A 107 -7.26 -12.20 1.02
CA VAL A 107 -6.71 -13.53 1.31
C VAL A 107 -6.59 -14.33 0.01
N THR A 108 -5.41 -14.91 -0.22
CA THR A 108 -5.12 -15.85 -1.32
C THR A 108 -4.75 -17.21 -0.76
N THR A 109 -5.01 -18.29 -1.50
CA THR A 109 -4.49 -19.63 -1.18
C THR A 109 -3.05 -19.76 -1.69
N ALA A 110 -2.23 -20.52 -0.97
CA ALA A 110 -0.83 -20.77 -1.30
C ALA A 110 -0.67 -21.64 -2.56
N SER A 111 -1.69 -22.45 -2.84
CA SER A 111 -1.81 -23.29 -4.04
C SER A 111 -3.29 -23.60 -4.30
N LEU A 112 -3.58 -24.25 -5.44
CA LEU A 112 -4.94 -24.66 -5.81
C LEU A 112 -5.48 -25.84 -4.99
N ASP A 113 -4.61 -26.56 -4.28
CA ASP A 113 -4.91 -27.77 -3.50
C ASP A 113 -4.69 -27.58 -1.99
N SER A 114 -4.56 -26.33 -1.52
CA SER A 114 -4.26 -26.00 -0.13
C SER A 114 -5.22 -24.98 0.44
N TYR A 115 -5.47 -25.10 1.75
CA TYR A 115 -6.16 -24.09 2.55
C TYR A 115 -5.21 -23.12 3.25
N TYR A 116 -3.89 -23.31 3.14
CA TYR A 116 -2.92 -22.30 3.56
C TYR A 116 -2.89 -21.15 2.56
N GLY A 117 -2.32 -20.00 2.95
CA GLY A 117 -2.38 -18.81 2.12
C GLY A 117 -1.72 -17.58 2.70
N GLU A 118 -1.79 -16.50 1.93
CA GLU A 118 -1.29 -15.18 2.29
C GLU A 118 -2.44 -14.22 2.59
N ALA A 119 -2.15 -13.19 3.40
CA ALA A 119 -3.11 -12.16 3.73
C ALA A 119 -2.48 -10.77 3.59
N MET A 120 -3.28 -9.81 3.10
CA MET A 120 -2.86 -8.43 2.89
C MET A 120 -3.85 -7.46 3.55
N ALA A 121 -3.35 -6.52 4.35
CA ALA A 121 -4.13 -5.46 4.99
C ALA A 121 -3.36 -4.13 4.91
N ILE A 122 -4.08 -3.01 4.92
CA ILE A 122 -3.49 -1.67 4.79
C ILE A 122 -4.04 -0.78 5.90
N GLY A 123 -3.16 -0.28 6.76
CA GLY A 123 -3.52 0.72 7.76
C GLY A 123 -2.90 2.07 7.43
N GLU A 124 -3.69 3.14 7.54
CA GLU A 124 -3.24 4.50 7.28
C GLU A 124 -3.99 5.49 8.17
N ARG A 125 -3.30 6.54 8.62
CA ARG A 125 -3.96 7.62 9.36
C ARG A 125 -3.29 8.99 9.16
N ALA A 126 -2.94 9.33 7.93
CA ALA A 126 -2.20 10.54 7.58
C ALA A 126 -2.78 11.85 8.19
N PRO A 127 -4.12 12.06 8.28
CA PRO A 127 -4.66 13.27 8.90
C PRO A 127 -4.24 13.47 10.36
N VAL A 128 -3.90 12.40 11.10
CA VAL A 128 -3.43 12.51 12.49
C VAL A 128 -2.03 13.12 12.57
N ALA A 129 -1.21 13.01 11.51
CA ALA A 129 0.12 13.60 11.47
C ALA A 129 0.11 15.12 11.54
N LEU A 130 -1.03 15.77 11.23
CA LEU A 130 -1.22 17.21 11.41
C LEU A 130 -1.16 17.65 12.89
N LEU A 131 -1.42 16.71 13.82
CA LEU A 131 -1.39 16.96 15.27
C LEU A 131 -0.24 16.22 15.96
N ASP A 132 -0.01 14.96 15.57
CA ASP A 132 1.02 14.09 16.15
C ASP A 132 1.54 13.08 15.12
N PHE A 133 2.76 13.33 14.62
CA PHE A 133 3.46 12.48 13.67
C PHE A 133 3.62 11.03 14.17
N ALA A 134 3.99 10.87 15.45
CA ALA A 134 4.24 9.55 16.02
C ALA A 134 2.93 8.77 16.23
N ALA A 135 1.85 9.46 16.61
CA ALA A 135 0.52 8.85 16.71
C ALA A 135 0.02 8.36 15.35
N SER A 136 0.21 9.14 14.28
CA SER A 136 -0.13 8.72 12.91
C SER A 136 0.53 7.40 12.53
N ALA A 137 1.84 7.28 12.79
CA ALA A 137 2.59 6.05 12.49
C ALA A 137 2.10 4.86 13.33
N ARG A 138 1.85 5.05 14.63
CA ARG A 138 1.32 3.99 15.52
C ARG A 138 -0.07 3.53 15.09
N LEU A 139 -0.95 4.45 14.71
CA LEU A 139 -2.29 4.13 14.25
C LEU A 139 -2.29 3.38 12.91
N ALA A 140 -1.40 3.75 11.97
CA ALA A 140 -1.26 3.02 10.72
C ALA A 140 -0.90 1.54 10.96
N VAL A 141 0.08 1.28 11.84
CA VAL A 141 0.44 -0.10 12.21
C VAL A 141 -0.72 -0.81 12.95
N GLY A 142 -1.33 -0.14 13.92
CA GLY A 142 -2.42 -0.70 14.71
C GLY A 142 -3.66 -1.05 13.86
N GLU A 143 -3.98 -0.22 12.87
CA GLU A 143 -5.07 -0.47 11.95
C GLU A 143 -4.81 -1.67 11.04
N ALA A 144 -3.62 -1.77 10.45
CA ALA A 144 -3.25 -2.92 9.60
C ALA A 144 -3.40 -4.24 10.37
N LEU A 145 -2.96 -4.27 11.63
CA LEU A 145 -3.10 -5.43 12.51
C LEU A 145 -4.56 -5.74 12.85
N ASN A 146 -5.37 -4.73 13.18
CA ASN A 146 -6.79 -4.93 13.50
C ASN A 146 -7.59 -5.40 12.28
N GLN A 147 -7.32 -4.85 11.10
CA GLN A 147 -7.95 -5.28 9.85
C GLN A 147 -7.62 -6.74 9.53
N HIS A 148 -6.35 -7.13 9.65
CA HIS A 148 -5.93 -8.51 9.49
C HIS A 148 -6.68 -9.45 10.46
N ARG A 149 -6.68 -9.12 11.76
CA ARG A 149 -7.29 -9.96 12.81
C ARG A 149 -8.79 -10.19 12.63
N ARG A 150 -9.54 -9.23 12.09
CA ARG A 150 -11.01 -9.38 11.95
C ARG A 150 -11.43 -10.34 10.85
N ASN A 151 -10.54 -10.68 9.91
CA ASN A 151 -10.82 -11.59 8.80
C ASN A 151 -10.14 -12.97 8.93
N THR A 152 -9.34 -13.22 9.96
CA THR A 152 -8.65 -14.53 10.14
C THR A 152 -9.59 -15.68 10.55
N ASN A 153 -10.88 -15.43 10.76
CA ASN A 153 -11.87 -16.48 11.03
C ASN A 153 -12.55 -17.00 9.74
N TRP A 154 -11.80 -17.09 8.64
CA TRP A 154 -12.30 -17.54 7.33
C TRP A 154 -12.64 -19.04 7.28
N ARG A 155 -12.18 -19.84 8.25
CA ARG A 155 -12.55 -21.26 8.40
C ARG A 155 -14.06 -21.51 8.52
N TYR A 156 -14.86 -20.49 8.83
CA TYR A 156 -16.32 -20.59 8.98
C TYR A 156 -17.12 -20.03 7.80
N GLN A 157 -16.48 -19.62 6.70
CA GLN A 157 -17.19 -19.08 5.53
C GLN A 157 -17.19 -20.01 4.30
N THR A 158 -16.63 -21.21 4.44
CA THR A 158 -16.69 -22.28 3.45
C THR A 158 -17.31 -23.53 4.09
N HIS A 159 -18.62 -23.49 4.33
CA HIS A 159 -19.50 -24.65 4.45
C HIS A 159 -20.92 -24.25 4.05
#